data_AF-F5LCV4-F1
#
_entry.id   AF-F5LCV4-F1
#
_cell.length_a   1.000
_cell.length_b   1.000
_cell.length_c   1.000
_cell.angle_alpha   90.00
_cell.angle_beta   90.00
_cell.angle_gamma   90.00
#
_symmetry.space_group_name_H-M   'P 1'
#
loop_
_entity.id
_entity.type
_entity.pdbx_description
1 polymer ?
#
loop_
_entity_poly.entity_id
_entity_poly.type
_entity_poly.pdbx_seq_one_letter_code
_entity_poly.pdbx_strand_id
1 'polypeptide(L)' 'MLKTMNRSLDLEIEYLKSVLTYMAAQYKYELNHPRVVEVSQQLDGLIVEQMKKRAAS' A
#
# COMPACT_ATOMS: atom_id res chain seq x y z
N MET A 1 21.37 9.55 3.81
CA MET A 1 20.12 9.34 4.60
C MET A 1 18.87 9.04 3.74
N LEU A 2 18.80 9.45 2.46
CA LEU A 2 17.63 9.19 1.58
C LEU A 2 17.36 7.70 1.28
N LYS A 3 18.41 6.87 1.17
CA LYS A 3 18.30 5.45 0.80
C LYS A 3 17.54 4.60 1.84
N THR A 4 17.63 4.97 3.11
CA THR A 4 16.96 4.25 4.22
C THR A 4 15.46 4.53 4.27
N MET A 5 15.01 5.74 3.93
CA MET A 5 13.59 6.10 3.89
C MET A 5 12.85 5.44 2.72
N ASN A 6 13.49 5.34 1.53
CA ASN A 6 12.88 4.61 0.41
C ASN A 6 12.68 3.13 0.73
N ARG A 7 13.67 2.49 1.37
CA ARG A 7 13.57 1.10 1.81
C ARG A 7 12.42 0.88 2.81
N SER A 8 12.16 1.85 3.68
CA SER A 8 11.03 1.81 4.61
C SER A 8 9.69 1.85 3.89
N LEU A 9 9.54 2.74 2.91
CA LEU A 9 8.30 2.90 2.15
C LEU A 9 8.02 1.69 1.25
N ASP A 10 9.06 1.12 0.61
CA ASP A 10 8.93 -0.12 -0.18
C ASP A 10 8.42 -1.28 0.68
N LEU A 11 8.97 -1.45 1.89
CA LEU A 11 8.55 -2.51 2.82
C LEU A 11 7.10 -2.33 3.28
N GLU A 12 6.68 -1.09 3.52
CA GLU A 12 5.31 -0.78 3.96
C GLU A 12 4.29 -1.01 2.84
N ILE A 13 4.65 -0.68 1.59
CA ILE A 13 3.86 -1.00 0.40
C ILE A 13 3.71 -2.53 0.25
N GLU A 14 4.79 -3.29 0.35
CA GLU A 14 4.73 -4.76 0.25
C GLU A 14 3.91 -5.38 1.39
N TYR A 15 4.05 -4.85 2.61
CA TYR A 15 3.20 -5.25 3.73
C TYR A 15 1.72 -5.01 3.43
N LEU A 16 1.33 -3.80 3.02
CA LEU A 16 -0.07 -3.49 2.73
C LEU A 16 -0.63 -4.28 1.54
N LYS A 17 0.18 -4.61 0.52
CA LYS A 17 -0.24 -5.55 -0.54
C LYS A 17 -0.61 -6.92 0.03
N SER A 18 0.19 -7.44 0.97
CA SER A 18 -0.10 -8.72 1.62
C SER A 18 -1.37 -8.66 2.46
N VAL A 19 -1.58 -7.56 3.20
CA VAL A 19 -2.79 -7.34 4.01
C VAL A 19 -4.02 -7.22 3.11
N LEU A 20 -3.94 -6.47 2.01
CA LEU A 20 -5.03 -6.32 1.05
C LEU A 20 -5.42 -7.67 0.43
N THR A 21 -4.42 -8.48 0.05
CA THR A 21 -4.63 -9.83 -0.50
C THR A 21 -5.32 -10.73 0.54
N TYR A 22 -4.84 -10.71 1.78
CA TYR A 22 -5.46 -11.47 2.87
C TYR A 22 -6.90 -11.03 3.13
N MET A 23 -7.14 -9.72 3.24
CA MET A 23 -8.48 -9.17 3.48
C MET A 23 -9.42 -9.49 2.33
N ALA A 24 -9.00 -9.32 1.08
CA ALA A 24 -9.79 -9.70 -0.08
C ALA A 24 -10.17 -11.18 0.00
N ALA A 25 -9.24 -12.08 0.33
CA ALA A 25 -9.55 -13.50 0.50
C ALA A 25 -10.54 -13.77 1.66
N GLN A 26 -10.37 -13.11 2.81
CA GLN A 26 -11.28 -13.24 3.96
C GLN A 26 -12.72 -12.81 3.60
N TYR A 27 -12.85 -11.73 2.83
CA TYR A 27 -14.15 -11.21 2.38
C TYR A 27 -14.55 -11.74 0.99
N LYS A 28 -14.04 -12.92 0.59
CA LYS A 28 -14.43 -13.62 -0.66
C LYS A 28 -14.33 -12.75 -1.92
N TYR A 29 -13.34 -11.88 -1.96
CA TYR A 29 -13.06 -10.91 -3.02
C TYR A 29 -14.19 -9.90 -3.25
N GLU A 30 -14.99 -9.62 -2.22
CA GLU A 30 -15.87 -8.46 -2.20
C GLU A 30 -15.04 -7.18 -2.07
N LEU A 31 -14.55 -6.66 -3.20
CA LEU A 31 -13.62 -5.53 -3.23
C LEU A 31 -14.22 -4.22 -2.68
N ASN A 32 -15.55 -4.13 -2.67
CA ASN A 32 -16.30 -3.01 -2.11
C ASN A 32 -16.50 -3.12 -0.59
N HIS A 33 -16.09 -4.23 0.03
CA HIS A 33 -16.21 -4.39 1.47
C HIS A 33 -15.44 -3.25 2.18
N PRO A 34 -16.02 -2.56 3.18
CA PRO A 34 -15.43 -1.36 3.75
C PRO A 34 -13.97 -1.52 4.21
N ARG A 35 -13.62 -2.68 4.76
CA ARG A 35 -12.24 -2.99 5.18
C ARG A 35 -11.27 -3.20 4.01
N VAL A 36 -11.74 -3.76 2.89
CA VAL A 36 -10.90 -3.95 1.69
C VAL A 36 -10.64 -2.58 1.04
N VAL A 37 -11.67 -1.73 0.98
CA VAL A 37 -11.56 -0.36 0.49
C VAL A 37 -10.60 0.47 1.36
N GLU A 38 -10.73 0.41 2.68
CA GLU A 38 -9.85 1.12 3.62
C GLU A 38 -8.37 0.79 3.39
N VAL A 39 -8.03 -0.51 3.31
CA VAL A 39 -6.64 -0.95 3.07
C VAL A 39 -6.18 -0.57 1.66
N SER A 40 -7.05 -0.64 0.65
CA SER A 40 -6.73 -0.21 -0.71
C SER A 40 -6.37 1.28 -0.77
N GLN A 41 -7.14 2.13 -0.09
CA GLN A 41 -6.89 3.58 -0.04
C GLN A 41 -5.58 3.92 0.68
N GLN A 42 -5.24 3.19 1.74
CA GLN A 42 -3.96 3.34 2.42
C GLN A 42 -2.79 2.97 1.49
N LEU A 43 -2.91 1.85 0.77
CA LEU A 43 -1.91 1.42 -0.21
C LEU A 43 -1.74 2.44 -1.34
N ASP A 44 -2.84 2.96 -1.89
CA ASP A 44 -2.82 3.99 -2.93
C ASP A 44 -2.08 5.26 -2.46
N GLY A 45 -2.32 5.68 -1.21
CA GLY A 45 -1.62 6.80 -0.60
C GLY A 45 -0.10 6.63 -0.61
N LEU A 46 0.40 5.46 -0.17
CA LEU A 46 1.84 5.18 -0.15
C LEU A 46 2.45 5.09 -1.55
N ILE A 47 1.71 4.54 -2.53
CA ILE A 47 2.16 4.49 -3.93
C ILE A 47 2.30 5.91 -4.48
N VAL A 48 1.32 6.80 -4.22
CA VAL A 48 1.39 8.21 -4.64
C VAL A 48 2.58 8.92 -3.98
N GLU A 49 2.82 8.70 -2.69
CA GLU A 49 3.99 9.25 -2.01
C GLU A 49 5.31 8.76 -2.64
N GLN A 50 5.38 7.48 -2.97
CA GLN A 50 6.54 6.90 -3.63
C GLN A 50 6.77 7.52 -5.02
N MET A 51 5.71 7.70 -5.81
CA MET A 51 5.78 8.35 -7.12
C MET A 51 6.29 9.79 -6.99
N LYS A 52 5.78 10.56 -6.01
CA LYS A 52 6.25 11.93 -5.73
C LYS A 52 7.73 11.98 -5.37
N LYS A 53 8.19 11.05 -4.51
CA LYS A 53 9.62 10.95 -4.12
C LYS A 53 10.51 10.63 -5.32
N ARG A 54 10.07 9.73 -6.20
CA ARG A 54 10.80 9.38 -7.45
C ARG A 54 10.85 10.55 -8.44
N ALA A 55 9.78 11.34 -8.55
CA ALA A 55 9.74 12.50 -9.44
C ALA A 55 10.56 13.70 -8.93
N ALA A 56 10.81 13.77 -7.62
CA ALA A 56 11.63 14.82 -6.98
C ALA A 56 13.12 14.46 -6.87
N SER A 57 13.51 13.26 -7.31
CA SER A 57 14.90 12.74 -7.30
C SER A 57 15.51 12.79 -8.69
#